data_AF-J0J338-F1
#
_entry.id   AF-J0J338-F1
#
_cell.length_a   1.000
_cell.length_b   1.000
_cell.length_c   1.000
_cell.angle_alpha   90.00
_cell.angle_beta   90.00
_cell.angle_gamma   90.00
#
_symmetry.space_group_name_H-M   'P 1'
#
loop_
_entity.id
_entity.type
_entity.pdbx_description
1 polymer ?
#
loop_
_entity_poly.entity_id
_entity_poly.type
_entity_poly.pdbx_seq_one_letter_code
_entity_poly.pdbx_strand_id
1 'polypeptide(L)' 'MVFSICEAKEVEVVIINKGDENVRFEEELAKDVLEIITVFSARLYGSRSKKNKKLLDEMQEVITNNVSYLNHA' A
#
# COMPACT_ATOMS: atom_id res chain seq x y z
N MET A 1 0.10 -14.04 -4.06
CA MET A 1 0.88 -14.49 -5.24
C MET A 1 2.10 -15.33 -4.87
N VAL A 2 2.99 -14.86 -3.98
CA VAL A 2 4.20 -15.62 -3.61
C VAL A 2 3.89 -17.01 -3.05
N PHE A 3 2.95 -17.14 -2.10
CA PHE A 3 2.61 -18.44 -1.49
C PHE A 3 2.08 -19.45 -2.51
N SER A 4 1.21 -19.03 -3.42
CA SER A 4 0.66 -19.91 -4.47
C SER A 4 1.74 -20.41 -5.43
N ILE A 5 2.78 -19.60 -5.69
CA ILE A 5 3.91 -20.03 -6.51
C ILE A 5 4.76 -21.07 -5.76
N CYS A 6 5.02 -20.85 -4.47
CA CYS A 6 5.76 -21.78 -3.63
C CYS A 6 5.02 -23.13 -3.54
N GLU A 7 3.72 -23.12 -3.32
CA GLU A 7 2.87 -24.32 -3.30
C GLU A 7 2.95 -25.08 -4.62
N ALA A 8 2.80 -24.40 -5.76
CA ALA A 8 2.92 -25.01 -7.10
C ALA A 8 4.32 -25.57 -7.41
N LYS A 9 5.32 -25.24 -6.59
CA LYS A 9 6.71 -25.69 -6.71
C LYS A 9 7.13 -26.62 -5.58
N GLU A 10 6.19 -27.08 -4.75
CA GLU A 10 6.46 -27.94 -3.59
C GLU A 10 7.48 -27.30 -2.63
N VAL A 11 7.46 -25.97 -2.50
CA VAL A 11 8.31 -25.21 -1.59
C VAL A 11 7.50 -24.83 -0.35
N GLU A 12 7.96 -25.29 0.81
CA GLU A 12 7.40 -24.93 2.11
C GLU A 12 7.80 -23.49 2.48
N VAL A 13 6.82 -22.69 2.92
CA VAL A 13 7.07 -21.33 3.43
C VAL A 13 6.78 -21.32 4.92
N VAL A 14 7.83 -21.13 5.72
CA VAL A 14 7.75 -21.06 7.18
C VAL A 14 7.83 -19.60 7.63
N ILE A 15 6.76 -19.09 8.23
CA ILE A 15 6.74 -17.74 8.82
C ILE A 15 7.29 -17.83 10.25
N ILE A 16 8.52 -17.37 10.44
CA ILE A 16 9.22 -17.45 11.73
C ILE A 16 8.67 -16.40 12.72
N ASN A 17 8.34 -15.21 12.23
CA ASN A 17 7.78 -14.11 13.02
C ASN A 17 6.71 -13.39 12.18
N LYS A 18 5.47 -13.34 12.67
CA LYS A 18 4.36 -12.69 11.95
C LYS A 18 4.36 -11.16 12.10
N GLY A 19 5.23 -10.60 12.95
CA GLY A 19 5.22 -9.18 13.31
C GLY A 19 4.17 -8.87 14.38
N ASP A 20 4.12 -7.61 14.80
CA ASP A 20 3.18 -7.14 15.81
C ASP A 20 1.79 -6.97 15.16
N GLU A 21 0.75 -7.60 15.71
CA GLU A 21 -0.64 -7.43 15.23
C GLU A 21 -1.16 -5.99 15.50
N ASN A 22 -0.36 -5.19 16.20
CA ASN A 22 -0.66 -3.81 16.58
C ASN A 22 -0.42 -2.78 15.46
N VAL A 23 0.15 -3.17 14.30
CA VAL A 23 0.09 -2.29 13.12
C VAL A 23 -1.38 -2.24 12.69
N ARG A 24 -1.96 -1.05 12.68
CA ARG A 24 -3.37 -0.92 12.33
C ARG A 24 -3.55 -1.34 10.89
N PHE A 25 -4.49 -2.26 10.66
CA PHE A 25 -4.89 -2.71 9.33
C PHE A 25 -5.13 -1.55 8.35
N GLU A 26 -5.68 -0.44 8.84
CA GLU A 26 -5.95 0.77 8.05
C GLU A 26 -4.68 1.44 7.53
N GLU A 27 -3.58 1.42 8.30
CA GLU A 27 -2.29 1.98 7.89
C GLU A 27 -1.62 1.13 6.83
N GLU A 28 -1.63 -0.20 6.98
CA GLU A 28 -1.13 -1.13 5.97
C GLU A 28 -1.94 -1.01 4.68
N LEU A 29 -3.28 -1.00 4.78
CA LEU A 29 -4.16 -0.86 3.64
C LEU A 29 -3.93 0.46 2.89
N ALA A 30 -3.80 1.58 3.62
CA ALA A 30 -3.55 2.88 3.01
C ALA A 30 -2.23 2.90 2.23
N LYS A 31 -1.18 2.27 2.77
CA LYS A 31 0.13 2.16 2.13
C LYS A 31 0.06 1.33 0.85
N ASP A 32 -0.55 0.15 0.90
CA ASP A 32 -0.67 -0.75 -0.24
C ASP A 32 -1.46 -0.09 -1.38
N VAL A 33 -2.58 0.56 -1.06
CA VAL A 33 -3.41 1.25 -2.05
C VAL A 33 -2.67 2.43 -2.68
N LEU A 34 -1.91 3.21 -1.89
CA LEU A 34 -1.12 4.32 -2.42
C LEU A 34 -0.03 3.85 -3.39
N GLU A 35 0.63 2.73 -3.08
CA GLU A 35 1.65 2.13 -3.95
C GLU A 35 1.05 1.69 -5.30
N ILE A 36 -0.11 1.01 -5.25
CA ILE A 36 -0.87 0.63 -6.45
C ILE A 36 -1.20 1.87 -7.29
N ILE A 37 -1.80 2.89 -6.67
CA ILE A 37 -2.21 4.11 -7.36
C ILE A 37 -1.02 4.81 -8.00
N THR A 38 0.13 4.88 -7.31
CA THR A 38 1.37 5.45 -7.82
C THR A 38 1.84 4.78 -9.10
N VAL A 39 1.79 3.45 -9.16
CA VAL A 39 2.18 2.69 -10.37
C VAL A 39 1.19 2.95 -11.51
N PHE A 40 -0.11 2.88 -11.23
CA PHE A 40 -1.14 3.06 -12.25
C PHE A 40 -1.22 4.48 -12.79
N SER A 41 -1.11 5.50 -11.93
CA SER A 41 -1.14 6.90 -12.34
C SER A 41 0.08 7.29 -13.16
N ALA A 42 1.26 6.75 -12.84
CA ALA A 42 2.45 6.90 -13.66
C ALA A 42 2.28 6.26 -15.05
N ARG A 43 1.60 5.12 -15.16
CA ARG A 43 1.28 4.48 -16.45
C ARG A 43 0.22 5.24 -17.24
N LEU A 44 -0.81 5.75 -16.59
CA LEU A 44 -1.93 6.46 -17.24
C LEU A 44 -1.56 7.86 -17.71
N TYR A 45 -0.80 8.60 -16.89
CA TYR A 45 -0.54 10.02 -17.11
C TYR A 45 0.92 10.33 -17.39
N GLY A 46 1.82 9.37 -17.21
CA GLY A 46 3.27 9.61 -17.20
C GLY A 46 3.74 10.08 -15.83
N SER A 47 4.86 9.50 -15.36
CA SER A 47 5.42 9.75 -14.03
C SER A 47 5.73 11.23 -13.74
N ARG A 48 6.11 11.99 -14.77
CA ARG A 48 6.43 13.43 -14.66
C ARG A 48 5.26 14.37 -14.96
N SER A 49 4.07 13.85 -15.27
CA SER A 49 2.97 14.73 -15.62
C SER A 49 2.45 15.51 -14.41
N LYS A 50 1.98 16.74 -14.66
CA LYS A 50 1.32 17.56 -13.64
C LYS A 50 0.07 16.88 -13.06
N LYS A 51 -0.64 16.09 -13.89
CA LYS A 51 -1.82 15.33 -13.48
C LYS A 51 -1.46 14.20 -12.52
N ASN A 52 -0.37 13.47 -12.78
CA ASN A 52 0.16 12.45 -11.87
C ASN A 52 0.52 13.07 -10.51
N LYS A 53 1.30 14.16 -10.53
CA LYS A 53 1.69 14.86 -9.30
C LYS A 53 0.47 15.30 -8.48
N LYS A 54 -0.48 15.99 -9.12
CA LYS A 54 -1.69 16.49 -8.44
C LYS A 54 -2.51 15.36 -7.80
N LEU A 55 -2.70 14.25 -8.51
CA LEU A 55 -3.42 13.10 -7.98
C LEU A 55 -2.75 12.53 -6.71
N LEU A 56 -1.42 12.35 -6.74
CA LEU A 56 -0.69 11.79 -5.61
C LEU A 56 -0.70 12.74 -4.41
N ASP A 57 -0.56 14.04 -4.64
CA ASP A 57 -0.65 15.07 -3.60
C ASP A 57 -2.05 15.03 -2.91
N GLU A 58 -3.14 14.98 -3.69
CA GLU A 58 -4.51 14.89 -3.18
C GLU A 58 -4.76 13.58 -2.41
N MET A 59 -4.25 12.45 -2.90
CA MET A 59 -4.40 11.16 -2.22
C MET A 59 -3.64 11.11 -0.89
N GLN A 60 -2.44 11.68 -0.86
CA GLN A 60 -1.64 11.75 0.37
C GLN A 60 -2.30 12.64 1.43
N GLU A 61 -2.94 13.74 1.02
CA GLU A 61 -3.74 14.58 1.92
C GLU A 61 -4.94 13.81 2.49
N VAL A 62 -5.70 13.11 1.65
CA VAL A 62 -6.85 12.30 2.09
C VAL A 62 -6.43 11.22 3.08
N ILE A 63 -5.34 10.50 2.80
CA ILE A 63 -4.82 9.46 3.71
C ILE A 63 -4.38 10.09 5.03
N THR A 64 -3.60 11.17 4.98
CA THR A 64 -3.10 11.84 6.19
C THR A 64 -4.26 12.29 7.06
N ASN A 65 -5.30 12.91 6.49
CA ASN A 65 -6.46 13.34 7.23
C ASN A 65 -7.18 12.16 7.88
N ASN A 66 -7.47 11.08 7.14
CA ASN A 66 -8.25 9.96 7.67
C ASN A 66 -7.48 9.07 8.66
N VAL A 67 -6.17 8.90 8.48
CA VAL A 67 -5.33 8.08 9.37
C VAL A 67 -4.88 8.89 10.59
N SER A 68 -4.77 10.21 10.51
CA SER A 68 -4.41 11.05 11.68
C SER A 68 -5.52 11.16 12.73
N TYR A 69 -6.81 11.12 12.36
CA TYR A 69 -7.92 11.06 13.32
C TYR A 69 -7.89 9.80 14.21
N LEU A 70 -7.16 8.78 13.78
CA LEU A 70 -7.06 7.49 14.43
C LEU A 70 -5.88 7.41 15.41
N ASN A 71 -4.93 8.34 15.34
CA ASN A 71 -3.79 8.45 16.27
C ASN A 71 -4.10 9.25 17.55
N HIS A 72 -5.36 9.70 17.72
CA HIS A 72 -5.84 10.45 18.89
C HIS A 72 -7.00 9.76 19.63
N ALA A 73 -7.32 8.51 19.32
CA ALA A 73 -8.33 7.71 20.02
C ALA A 73 -7.69 6.53 20.76
#